data_AF-A0AAU8IB16-F1
#
_entry.id   AF-A0AAU8IB16-F1
#
_cell.length_a   1.000
_cell.length_b   1.000
_cell.length_c   1.000
_cell.angle_alpha   90.00
_cell.angle_beta   90.00
_cell.angle_gamma   90.00
#
_symmetry.space_group_name_H-M   'P 1'
#
loop_
_entity.id
_entity.type
_entity.pdbx_description
1 polymer ?
#
loop_
_entity_poly.entity_id
_entity_poly.type
_entity_poly.pdbx_seq_one_letter_code
_entity_poly.pdbx_strand_id
1 'polypeptide(L)'
;MVWSVWAIAHLVAFATPPPADSAEGIRARLLAFAPAAANAGQPVAFRLRVAGCACATPATASLPGIRSVDLRDRAAPPTLPYALIVFDAQARLIYAGPAQLGGCGTSIAAAALIPRLLASGSASPLISPAACGCPTDSKESLA
;
A
#
# COMPACT_ATOMS: atom_id res chain seq x y z
N MET A 1 6.78 -2.16 47.94
CA MET A 1 6.45 -1.12 46.93
C MET A 1 7.41 -1.23 45.73
N VAL A 2 7.27 -2.22 44.84
CA VAL A 2 8.10 -2.33 43.61
C VAL A 2 7.31 -3.07 42.50
N TRP A 3 6.09 -2.63 42.15
CA TRP A 3 5.25 -3.32 41.15
C TRP A 3 4.50 -2.33 40.24
N SER A 4 5.01 -1.10 40.06
CA SER A 4 4.29 -0.05 39.30
C SER A 4 5.10 0.59 38.16
N VAL A 5 6.31 0.10 37.87
CA VAL A 5 7.18 0.70 36.84
C VAL A 5 7.02 0.04 35.46
N TRP A 6 6.47 -1.17 35.37
CA TRP A 6 6.34 -1.90 34.09
C TRP A 6 5.17 -1.44 33.20
N ALA A 7 4.17 -0.75 33.76
CA ALA A 7 2.99 -0.36 33.00
C ALA A 7 3.23 0.84 32.05
N ILE A 8 4.27 1.64 32.28
CA ILE A 8 4.50 2.88 31.53
C ILE A 8 5.32 2.62 30.25
N ALA A 9 6.16 1.58 30.23
CA ALA A 9 7.01 1.29 29.07
C ALA A 9 6.23 0.82 27.82
N HIS A 10 5.06 0.19 28.00
CA HIS A 10 4.25 -0.30 26.88
C HIS A 10 3.37 0.76 26.21
N LEU A 11 3.05 1.86 26.91
CA LEU A 11 2.23 2.94 26.35
C LEU A 11 3.03 3.91 25.46
N VAL A 12 4.35 4.00 25.66
CA VAL A 12 5.22 4.86 24.83
C VAL A 12 5.53 4.23 23.47
N ALA A 13 5.43 2.91 23.34
CA ALA A 13 5.64 2.20 22.07
C ALA A 13 4.48 2.38 21.06
N PHE A 14 3.32 2.89 21.49
CA PHE A 14 2.18 3.21 20.62
C PHE A 14 2.08 4.71 20.26
N ALA A 15 2.95 5.55 20.81
CA ALA A 15 2.89 7.00 20.65
C ALA A 15 3.79 7.54 19.53
N THR A 16 4.65 6.71 18.93
CA THR A 16 5.28 7.05 17.66
C THR A 16 4.38 6.51 16.56
N PRO A 17 3.51 7.33 15.94
CA PRO A 17 3.03 6.94 14.61
C PRO A 17 4.28 6.58 13.81
N PRO A 18 4.32 5.42 13.13
CA PRO A 18 5.45 5.09 12.27
C PRO A 18 5.70 6.34 11.41
N PRO A 19 6.96 6.80 11.26
CA PRO A 19 7.26 8.02 10.52
C PRO A 19 6.47 7.92 9.23
N ALA A 20 5.48 8.82 9.05
CA ALA A 20 4.58 8.74 7.92
C ALA A 20 5.45 8.61 6.69
N ASP A 21 5.43 7.44 6.05
CA ASP A 21 6.41 7.12 5.04
C ASP A 21 6.34 8.21 3.98
N SER A 22 7.39 9.03 3.88
CA SER A 22 7.36 10.16 2.96
C SER A 22 7.30 9.64 1.53
N ALA A 23 6.62 10.38 0.65
CA ALA A 23 6.51 10.02 -0.76
C ALA A 23 7.88 9.73 -1.38
N GLU A 24 8.86 10.55 -1.03
CA GLU A 24 10.27 10.42 -1.44
C GLU A 24 10.91 9.15 -0.89
N GLY A 25 10.66 8.79 0.36
CA GLY A 25 11.17 7.56 0.98
C GLY A 25 10.62 6.30 0.31
N ILE A 26 9.32 6.28 0.02
CA ILE A 26 8.67 5.19 -0.73
C ILE A 26 9.28 5.09 -2.13
N ARG A 27 9.45 6.22 -2.81
CA ARG A 27 10.07 6.26 -4.15
C ARG A 27 11.50 5.73 -4.13
N ALA A 28 12.33 6.19 -3.19
CA ALA A 28 13.73 5.77 -3.10
C ALA A 28 13.84 4.26 -2.87
N ARG A 29 13.05 3.69 -1.97
CA ARG A 29 13.02 2.25 -1.71
C ARG A 29 12.50 1.46 -2.91
N LEU A 30 11.48 1.95 -3.60
CA LEU A 30 10.99 1.31 -4.82
C LEU A 30 12.04 1.31 -5.93
N LEU A 31 12.76 2.41 -6.13
CA LEU A 31 13.84 2.50 -7.12
C LEU A 31 15.01 1.58 -6.76
N ALA A 32 15.35 1.44 -5.48
CA ALA A 32 16.34 0.47 -5.03
C ALA A 32 15.88 -0.98 -5.30
N PHE A 33 14.59 -1.27 -5.14
CA PHE A 33 14.02 -2.58 -5.44
C PHE A 33 13.93 -2.84 -6.95
N ALA A 34 13.47 -1.87 -7.74
CA ALA A 34 13.23 -1.98 -9.18
C ALA A 34 13.82 -0.75 -9.93
N PRO A 35 15.12 -0.75 -10.27
CA PRO A 35 15.79 0.41 -10.88
C PRO A 35 15.25 0.79 -12.26
N ALA A 36 14.78 -0.19 -13.04
CA ALA A 36 14.22 0.00 -14.38
C ALA A 36 12.83 0.69 -14.38
N ALA A 37 12.29 1.00 -13.19
CA ALA A 37 11.03 1.68 -12.99
C ALA A 37 11.07 3.19 -13.26
N ALA A 38 12.26 3.77 -13.46
CA ALA A 38 12.44 5.22 -13.57
C ALA A 38 11.67 5.82 -14.78
N ASN A 39 10.75 6.73 -14.44
CA ASN A 39 9.83 7.56 -15.21
C ASN A 39 9.99 7.66 -16.74
N ALA A 40 8.85 7.54 -17.41
CA ALA A 40 8.69 7.86 -18.83
C ALA A 40 7.40 8.67 -19.06
N GLY A 41 7.33 9.90 -18.53
CA GLY A 41 6.32 10.93 -18.87
C GLY A 41 4.84 10.51 -18.79
N GLN A 42 4.54 9.40 -18.13
CA GLN A 42 3.23 8.76 -18.10
C GLN A 42 2.99 8.20 -16.68
N PRO A 43 1.74 8.19 -16.18
CA PRO A 43 1.43 7.57 -14.91
C PRO A 43 1.83 6.10 -14.90
N VAL A 44 2.37 5.63 -13.79
CA VAL A 44 2.86 4.26 -13.64
C VAL A 44 2.36 3.63 -12.35
N ALA A 45 1.91 2.39 -12.43
CA ALA A 45 1.46 1.59 -11.30
C ALA A 45 2.35 0.36 -11.12
N PHE A 46 2.95 0.25 -9.95
CA PHE A 46 3.79 -0.87 -9.54
C PHE A 46 3.00 -1.83 -8.67
N ARG A 47 3.02 -3.10 -9.02
CA ARG A 47 2.40 -4.17 -8.24
C ARG A 47 3.47 -5.02 -7.61
N LEU A 48 3.44 -5.15 -6.29
CA LEU A 48 4.46 -5.84 -5.52
C LEU A 48 3.84 -7.05 -4.81
N ARG A 49 4.63 -8.13 -4.67
CA ARG A 49 4.24 -9.27 -3.85
C ARG A 49 4.66 -9.02 -2.40
N VAL A 50 3.70 -8.62 -1.57
CA VAL A 50 3.90 -8.40 -0.13
C VAL A 50 3.38 -9.60 0.66
N ALA A 51 4.08 -9.99 1.72
CA ALA A 51 3.65 -11.09 2.60
C ALA A 51 2.30 -10.75 3.27
N GLY A 52 1.40 -11.72 3.36
CA GLY A 52 0.04 -11.51 3.90
C GLY A 52 -0.99 -10.99 2.89
N CYS A 53 -0.59 -10.56 1.69
CA CYS A 53 -1.49 -10.06 0.65
C CYS A 53 -1.90 -11.11 -0.41
N ALA A 54 -1.72 -12.41 -0.12
CA ALA A 54 -1.89 -13.48 -1.11
C ALA A 54 -3.35 -13.87 -1.40
N CYS A 55 -4.30 -13.51 -0.53
CA CYS A 55 -5.65 -14.11 -0.53
C CYS A 55 -6.62 -13.57 -1.58
N ALA A 56 -6.25 -12.51 -2.28
CA ALA A 56 -6.86 -12.21 -3.55
C ALA A 56 -5.68 -11.94 -4.46
N THR A 57 -5.35 -12.86 -5.37
CA THR A 57 -4.64 -12.46 -6.59
C THR A 57 -5.52 -11.39 -7.19
N PRO A 58 -5.25 -10.08 -7.02
CA PRO A 58 -6.15 -9.10 -7.57
C PRO A 58 -6.03 -9.36 -9.06
N ALA A 59 -7.14 -9.71 -9.70
CA ALA A 59 -7.23 -9.69 -11.14
C ALA A 59 -6.57 -8.38 -11.55
N THR A 60 -5.60 -8.48 -12.45
CA THR A 60 -4.76 -7.40 -12.97
C THR A 60 -5.67 -6.26 -13.43
N ALA A 61 -6.20 -5.47 -12.49
CA ALA A 61 -7.32 -4.59 -12.77
C ALA A 61 -6.76 -3.55 -13.71
N SER A 62 -7.21 -3.56 -14.95
CA SER A 62 -6.63 -2.69 -15.96
C SER A 62 -6.82 -1.26 -15.50
N LEU A 63 -5.71 -0.53 -15.38
CA LEU A 63 -5.71 0.88 -15.08
C LEU A 63 -5.59 1.61 -16.43
N PRO A 64 -6.71 2.05 -17.03
CA PRO A 64 -6.67 2.66 -18.36
C PRO A 64 -5.80 3.91 -18.34
N GLY A 65 -4.89 4.03 -19.31
CA GLY A 65 -3.97 5.17 -19.42
C GLY A 65 -2.82 5.18 -18.41
N ILE A 66 -2.63 4.10 -17.64
CA ILE A 66 -1.53 3.96 -16.68
C ILE A 66 -0.65 2.78 -17.08
N ARG A 67 0.66 3.02 -17.19
CA ARG A 67 1.63 1.95 -17.42
C ARG A 67 1.67 1.05 -16.19
N SER A 68 1.39 -0.24 -16.37
CA SER A 68 1.47 -1.21 -15.27
C SER A 68 2.83 -1.92 -15.29
N VAL A 69 3.49 -1.97 -14.15
CA VAL A 69 4.73 -2.72 -13.92
C VAL A 69 4.44 -3.78 -12.86
N ASP A 70 4.47 -5.04 -13.26
CA ASP A 70 4.29 -6.17 -12.35
C ASP A 70 5.64 -6.62 -11.80
N LEU A 71 5.82 -6.51 -10.49
CA LEU A 71 7.00 -6.93 -9.73
C LEU A 71 6.64 -8.05 -8.74
N ARG A 72 5.53 -8.77 -8.97
CA ARG A 72 5.08 -9.86 -8.11
C ARG A 72 5.87 -11.16 -8.29
N ASP A 73 6.74 -11.21 -9.30
CA ASP A 73 7.68 -12.32 -9.57
C ASP A 73 8.64 -12.57 -8.40
N ARG A 74 8.93 -11.54 -7.60
CA ARG A 74 9.81 -11.61 -6.42
C ARG A 74 9.15 -10.96 -5.21
N ALA A 75 9.59 -11.36 -4.02
CA ALA A 75 9.03 -10.82 -2.77
C ALA A 75 9.49 -9.38 -2.58
N ALA A 76 8.57 -8.49 -2.19
CA ALA A 76 8.92 -7.14 -1.80
C ALA A 76 9.71 -7.16 -0.49
N PRO A 77 10.71 -6.28 -0.32
CA PRO A 77 11.39 -6.12 0.95
C PRO A 77 10.39 -5.62 2.02
N PRO A 78 10.62 -5.92 3.31
CA PRO A 78 9.73 -5.47 4.39
C PRO A 78 9.63 -3.94 4.50
N THR A 79 10.61 -3.22 3.96
CA THR A 79 10.62 -1.76 3.85
C THR A 79 9.67 -1.21 2.77
N LEU A 80 9.03 -2.08 1.98
CA LEU A 80 7.99 -1.73 1.00
C LEU A 80 6.73 -2.57 1.27
N PRO A 81 5.99 -2.29 2.36
CA PRO A 81 4.81 -3.05 2.75
C PRO A 81 3.56 -2.67 1.93
N TYR A 82 3.72 -2.27 0.67
CA TYR A 82 2.64 -1.80 -0.20
C TYR A 82 2.47 -2.73 -1.40
N ALA A 83 1.29 -3.32 -1.57
CA ALA A 83 0.99 -4.20 -2.70
C ALA A 83 0.81 -3.42 -4.02
N LEU A 84 0.40 -2.14 -3.93
CA LEU A 84 0.21 -1.25 -5.05
C LEU A 84 0.82 0.13 -4.74
N ILE A 85 1.67 0.61 -5.64
CA ILE A 85 2.25 1.96 -5.59
C ILE A 85 1.99 2.63 -6.94
N VAL A 86 1.47 3.86 -6.95
CA VAL A 86 1.16 4.61 -8.18
C VAL A 86 1.82 5.97 -8.16
N PHE A 87 2.51 6.30 -9.26
CA PHE A 87 3.05 7.62 -9.53
C PHE A 87 2.32 8.28 -10.70
N ASP A 88 2.22 9.61 -10.67
CA ASP A 88 1.78 10.40 -11.82
C ASP A 88 2.88 10.51 -12.90
N ALA A 89 2.58 11.24 -13.98
CA ALA A 89 3.52 11.49 -15.07
C ALA A 89 4.75 12.32 -14.65
N GLN A 90 4.67 13.03 -13.52
CA GLN A 90 5.69 13.89 -12.93
C GLN A 90 6.48 13.18 -11.83
N ALA A 91 6.36 11.85 -11.70
CA ALA A 91 7.02 11.05 -10.68
C ALA A 91 6.61 11.35 -9.24
N ARG A 92 5.44 11.98 -9.03
CA ARG A 92 4.89 12.23 -7.71
C ARG A 92 4.09 11.03 -7.27
N LEU A 93 4.26 10.65 -6.00
CA LEU A 93 3.47 9.57 -5.42
C LEU A 93 2.01 10.02 -5.35
N ILE A 94 1.10 9.19 -5.86
CA ILE A 94 -0.35 9.43 -5.80
C ILE A 94 -0.99 8.44 -4.84
N TYR A 95 -0.51 7.20 -4.84
CA TYR A 95 -1.05 6.14 -4.01
C TYR A 95 0.04 5.16 -3.56
N ALA A 96 0.00 4.75 -2.30
CA ALA A 96 0.75 3.59 -1.79
C ALA A 96 -0.11 2.83 -0.79
N GLY A 97 -0.37 1.54 -1.03
CA GLY A 97 -1.26 0.78 -0.17
C GLY A 97 -1.60 -0.62 -0.70
N PRO A 98 -2.67 -1.25 -0.17
CA PRO A 98 -3.14 -2.53 -0.66
C PRO A 98 -3.84 -2.38 -2.04
N ALA A 99 -3.89 -3.46 -2.83
CA ALA A 99 -4.66 -3.44 -4.09
C ALA A 99 -6.17 -3.36 -3.87
N GLN A 100 -6.63 -3.80 -2.69
CA GLN A 100 -8.01 -3.74 -2.22
C GLN A 100 -8.03 -3.05 -0.86
N LEU A 101 -8.85 -2.00 -0.76
CA LEU A 101 -9.10 -1.28 0.49
C LEU A 101 -10.26 -1.99 1.19
N GLY A 102 -9.99 -2.54 2.38
CA GLY A 102 -11.02 -3.05 3.27
C GLY A 102 -11.74 -1.91 3.98
N GLY A 103 -13.07 -1.98 4.04
CA GLY A 103 -13.94 -1.16 4.89
C GLY A 103 -14.91 -2.05 5.67
N CYS A 104 -15.68 -1.47 6.60
CA CYS A 104 -16.66 -2.18 7.43
C CYS A 104 -17.69 -2.97 6.59
N GLY A 105 -17.36 -4.20 6.20
CA GLY A 105 -18.21 -5.11 5.43
C GLY A 105 -18.10 -5.01 3.90
N THR A 106 -17.24 -4.17 3.32
CA THR A 106 -17.06 -4.07 1.85
C THR A 106 -15.60 -3.92 1.45
N SER A 107 -15.23 -4.49 0.31
CA SER A 107 -13.88 -4.38 -0.28
C SER A 107 -13.95 -3.55 -1.55
N ILE A 108 -13.15 -2.49 -1.63
CA ILE A 108 -13.08 -1.59 -2.78
C ILE A 108 -11.73 -1.79 -3.47
N ALA A 109 -11.73 -2.06 -4.78
CA ALA A 109 -10.49 -2.07 -5.54
C ALA A 109 -9.88 -0.67 -5.55
N ALA A 110 -8.62 -0.54 -5.10
CA ALA A 110 -7.92 0.75 -5.11
C ALA A 110 -7.88 1.37 -6.52
N ALA A 111 -7.84 0.52 -7.55
CA ALA A 111 -7.91 0.90 -8.96
C ALA A 111 -9.11 1.79 -9.32
N ALA A 112 -10.25 1.67 -8.63
CA ALA A 112 -11.43 2.51 -8.86
C ALA A 112 -11.22 3.97 -8.39
N LEU A 113 -10.30 4.21 -7.44
CA LEU A 113 -10.01 5.52 -6.90
C LEU A 113 -8.86 6.23 -7.64
N ILE A 114 -7.93 5.46 -8.22
CA ILE A 114 -6.73 5.99 -8.88
C ILE A 114 -7.04 7.07 -9.93
N PRO A 115 -8.02 6.92 -10.84
CA PRO A 115 -8.32 7.96 -11.83
C PRO A 115 -8.73 9.29 -11.19
N ARG A 116 -9.49 9.25 -10.09
CA ARG A 116 -9.90 10.47 -9.37
C ARG A 116 -8.72 11.12 -8.65
N LEU A 117 -7.83 10.33 -8.06
CA LEU A 117 -6.62 10.84 -7.41
C LEU A 117 -5.65 11.48 -8.42
N LEU A 118 -5.54 10.91 -9.63
CA LEU A 118 -4.76 11.51 -10.72
C LEU A 118 -5.41 12.80 -11.23
N ALA A 119 -6.73 12.82 -11.40
CA ALA A 119 -7.47 13.98 -11.90
C ALA A 119 -7.50 15.15 -10.90
N SER A 120 -7.48 14.88 -9.59
CA SER A 120 -7.51 15.93 -8.57
C SER A 120 -6.20 16.70 -8.46
N GLY A 121 -5.09 16.16 -8.99
CA GLY A 121 -3.76 16.76 -8.88
C GLY A 121 -3.35 17.01 -7.42
N SER A 122 -3.95 16.28 -6.47
CA SER A 122 -3.81 16.55 -5.04
C SER A 122 -2.34 16.45 -4.65
N ALA A 123 -1.85 17.45 -3.92
CA ALA A 123 -0.45 17.51 -3.47
C ALA A 123 -0.11 16.43 -2.43
N SER A 124 -1.11 15.84 -1.79
CA SER A 124 -0.91 14.82 -0.75
C SER A 124 -1.20 13.42 -1.30
N PRO A 125 -0.21 12.50 -1.28
CA PRO A 125 -0.43 11.10 -1.66
C PRO A 125 -1.39 10.42 -0.69
N LEU A 126 -2.21 9.50 -1.22
CA LEU A 126 -2.97 8.59 -0.38
C LEU A 126 -2.08 7.40 0.01
N ILE A 127 -1.60 7.41 1.26
CA ILE A 127 -0.79 6.32 1.82
C ILE A 127 -1.66 5.56 2.81
N SER A 128 -1.93 4.29 2.50
CA SER A 128 -2.72 3.40 3.35
C SER A 128 -1.84 2.28 3.90
N PRO A 129 -1.55 2.28 5.21
CA PRO A 129 -0.80 1.20 5.86
C PRO A 129 -1.67 -0.04 6.12
N ALA A 130 -2.92 -0.05 5.64
CA ALA A 130 -3.86 -1.14 5.92
C ALA A 130 -3.21 -2.48 5.54
N ALA A 131 -3.06 -3.34 6.55
CA ALA A 131 -2.63 -4.71 6.35
C ALA A 131 -3.57 -5.34 5.32
N CYS A 132 -3.01 -6.11 4.39
CA CYS A 132 -3.83 -6.93 3.51
C CYS A 132 -4.58 -7.97 4.35
N GLY A 133 -5.74 -7.59 4.85
CA GLY A 133 -6.66 -8.48 5.52
C GLY A 133 -7.30 -9.34 4.45
N CYS A 134 -6.91 -10.61 4.42
CA CYS A 134 -7.77 -11.61 3.80
C CYS A 134 -9.09 -11.58 4.58
N PRO A 135 -10.26 -11.38 3.95
CA PRO A 135 -11.50 -11.67 4.64
C PRO A 135 -11.44 -13.15 4.99
N THR A 136 -11.16 -13.46 6.26
CA THR A 136 -11.49 -14.76 6.82
C THR A 136 -13.00 -14.85 6.67
N ASP A 137 -13.46 -15.68 5.74
CA ASP A 137 -14.84 -16.11 5.60
C ASP A 137 -15.25 -16.68 6.97
N SER A 138 -15.68 -15.80 7.85
CA SER A 138 -16.31 -16.15 9.10
C SER A 138 -17.75 -16.40 8.71
N LYS A 139 -17.97 -17.48 7.95
CA LYS A 139 -19.14 -18.31 8.18
C LYS A 139 -19.03 -18.78 9.62
N GLU A 140 -19.53 -17.92 10.51
CA GLU A 140 -20.10 -18.35 11.76
C GLU A 140 -21.13 -19.42 11.38
N SER A 141 -20.67 -20.66 11.47
CA SER A 141 -21.49 -21.85 11.36
C SER A 141 -22.40 -21.81 12.58
N LEU A 142 -23.51 -21.09 12.47
CA LEU A 142 -24.67 -21.24 13.35
C LEU A 142 -25.22 -22.64 13.14
N ALA A 143 -24.63 -23.59 13.86
CA ALA A 143 -25.22 -24.87 14.19
C ALA A 143 -26.13 -24.71 15.41
#